data_AF-A0A929HS64-F1
#
_entry.id   AF-A0A929HS64-F1
#
_cell.length_a   1.000
_cell.length_b   1.000
_cell.length_c   1.000
_cell.angle_alpha   90.00
_cell.angle_beta   90.00
_cell.angle_gamma   90.00
#
_symmetry.space_group_name_H-M   'P 1'
#
loop_
_entity.id
_entity.type
_entity.pdbx_description
1 polymer ?
#
loop_
_entity_poly.entity_id
_entity_poly.type
_entity_poly.pdbx_seq_one_letter_code
_entity_poly.pdbx_strand_id
1 'polypeptide(L)'
;MTKFQPIRFGKYLILDKIATGGMAELFRAKITSVEGFEKLVAIKKILPNLTQDSNLVNMFIDEAKLAAMLTHQNIVQIYDLGSMEGVYFIAMEYIHGKDMRVLSNKSKEKGLPLPLEYALHITSRICSGLDYSHNLKDFQGNPLKLIHRDISPQNILVTYEGEVKIVDFGIAKVARKTADTREGLIKGKVAYMSPEQAAGKTIDHRSDIFSAGILLYEMITGVRMFEGADLNVLDRVRKADFQTAETIVADLPAEVSEILRRALAKTPSRRYKSCVAMLADLEECLSSFTVRPRAEGLSHYMKALFAEEIAAEAAALLKIEAEVFSLKEEGASDGKTKTLHILEHIEPVPAKKTAPAPSTHRLWLGTWAIAMVAAAIVLAVLFKEKRVPTVVEDTVVTSVKTSELPSPSAVPPAPLSADTAKKPAPPEPSKREQAMEALKKEQFAKAAALFEQALANEPGDKSEIATPYSQALVGGSTSILNTNPNQAESLLQKAIELDPANAKAFFHLGKLYTSKKKHAKAIQAYD
;
A
#
# COMPACT_ATOMS: atom_id res chain seq x y z
N MET A 1 -25.89 -12.31 30.45
CA MET A 1 -25.55 -12.14 29.02
C MET A 1 -26.38 -13.12 28.23
N THR A 2 -27.18 -12.67 27.28
CA THR A 2 -28.00 -13.53 26.42
C THR A 2 -27.07 -14.46 25.64
N LYS A 3 -27.30 -15.78 25.73
CA LYS A 3 -26.50 -16.80 25.05
C LYS A 3 -26.58 -16.56 23.54
N PHE A 4 -25.43 -16.47 22.86
CA PHE A 4 -25.40 -16.33 21.41
C PHE A 4 -26.02 -17.60 20.79
N GLN A 5 -27.00 -17.43 19.91
CA GLN A 5 -27.64 -18.51 19.20
C GLN A 5 -27.07 -18.58 17.78
N PRO A 6 -26.86 -19.78 17.20
CA PRO A 6 -26.41 -19.89 15.82
C PRO A 6 -27.38 -19.19 14.86
N ILE A 7 -26.83 -18.40 13.92
CA ILE A 7 -27.62 -17.58 12.98
C ILE A 7 -27.20 -17.93 11.56
N ARG A 8 -28.18 -18.24 10.70
CA ARG A 8 -27.93 -18.39 9.26
C ARG A 8 -27.69 -17.02 8.63
N PHE A 9 -26.61 -16.91 7.88
CA PHE A 9 -26.17 -15.71 7.17
C PHE A 9 -25.79 -16.12 5.74
N GLY A 10 -26.81 -16.26 4.89
CA GLY A 10 -26.68 -16.77 3.53
C GLY A 10 -26.21 -18.23 3.48
N LYS A 11 -25.04 -18.46 2.87
CA LYS A 11 -24.35 -19.76 2.82
C LYS A 11 -23.53 -20.08 4.08
N TYR A 12 -23.43 -19.13 5.01
CA TYR A 12 -22.71 -19.28 6.26
C TYR A 12 -23.68 -19.54 7.41
N LEU A 13 -23.31 -20.45 8.30
CA LEU A 13 -23.94 -20.62 9.60
C LEU A 13 -23.01 -20.03 10.66
N ILE A 14 -23.37 -18.86 11.20
CA ILE A 14 -22.62 -18.23 12.28
C ILE A 14 -22.86 -19.02 13.57
N LEU A 15 -21.78 -19.47 14.20
CA LEU A 15 -21.80 -20.34 15.37
C LEU A 15 -21.70 -19.52 16.67
N ASP A 16 -20.75 -18.59 16.71
CA ASP A 16 -20.52 -17.70 17.85
C ASP A 16 -19.75 -16.44 17.43
N LYS A 17 -19.65 -15.50 18.37
CA LYS A 17 -18.87 -14.29 18.23
C LYS A 17 -17.49 -14.48 18.87
N ILE A 18 -16.44 -14.31 18.08
CA ILE A 18 -15.04 -14.40 18.52
C ILE A 18 -14.61 -13.10 19.18
N ALA A 19 -14.87 -11.96 18.53
CA ALA A 19 -14.39 -10.66 19.01
C ALA A 19 -15.24 -9.49 18.49
N THR A 20 -15.10 -8.34 19.16
CA THR A 20 -15.57 -7.04 18.66
C THR A 20 -14.36 -6.13 18.52
N GLY A 21 -14.07 -5.68 17.30
CA GLY A 21 -13.06 -4.66 17.03
C GLY A 21 -13.68 -3.26 16.95
N GLY A 22 -12.85 -2.26 16.65
CA GLY A 22 -13.31 -0.86 16.55
C GLY A 22 -14.16 -0.55 15.32
N MET A 23 -14.09 -1.37 14.27
CA MET A 23 -14.83 -1.16 13.01
C MET A 23 -15.69 -2.36 12.59
N ALA A 24 -15.45 -3.53 13.18
CA ALA A 24 -16.06 -4.77 12.76
C ALA A 24 -16.20 -5.76 13.91
N GLU A 25 -17.16 -6.66 13.78
CA GLU A 25 -17.33 -7.84 14.62
C GLU A 25 -16.77 -9.06 13.90
N LEU A 26 -16.11 -9.95 14.63
CA LEU A 26 -15.56 -11.19 14.10
C LEU A 26 -16.34 -12.37 14.67
N PHE A 27 -16.82 -13.23 13.79
CA PHE A 27 -17.62 -14.40 14.13
C PHE A 27 -16.98 -15.68 13.62
N ARG A 28 -17.16 -16.77 14.35
CA ARG A 28 -16.89 -18.11 13.87
C ARG A 28 -18.10 -18.59 13.11
N ALA A 29 -17.89 -19.14 11.92
CA ALA A 29 -18.97 -19.67 11.10
C ALA A 29 -18.56 -20.96 10.40
N LYS A 30 -19.56 -21.66 9.88
CA LYS A 30 -19.43 -22.87 9.09
C LYS A 30 -19.99 -22.59 7.70
N ILE A 31 -19.28 -22.98 6.64
CA ILE A 31 -19.85 -23.05 5.29
C ILE A 31 -20.25 -24.50 5.03
N THR A 32 -21.46 -24.71 4.52
CA THR A 32 -21.94 -26.02 4.08
C THR A 32 -22.01 -26.00 2.56
N SER A 33 -21.25 -26.88 1.90
CA SER A 33 -21.22 -27.03 0.44
C SER A 33 -22.04 -28.24 -0.01
N VAL A 34 -22.09 -28.45 -1.32
CA VAL A 34 -22.65 -29.65 -1.98
C VAL A 34 -22.05 -30.91 -1.34
N GLU A 35 -22.86 -31.96 -1.18
CA GLU A 35 -22.51 -33.25 -0.55
C GLU A 35 -22.13 -33.21 0.94
N GLY A 36 -22.48 -32.14 1.66
CA GLY A 36 -22.28 -32.08 3.12
C GLY A 36 -20.84 -31.78 3.55
N PHE A 37 -19.99 -31.31 2.64
CA PHE A 37 -18.68 -30.78 3.02
C PHE A 37 -18.85 -29.53 3.87
N GLU A 38 -18.25 -29.55 5.06
CA GLU A 38 -18.32 -28.48 6.01
C GLU A 38 -16.93 -27.94 6.35
N LYS A 39 -16.79 -26.62 6.33
CA LYS A 39 -15.53 -25.94 6.66
C LYS A 39 -15.76 -24.78 7.60
N LEU A 40 -14.92 -24.65 8.62
CA LEU A 40 -14.91 -23.47 9.49
C LEU A 40 -14.29 -22.27 8.77
N VAL A 41 -14.93 -21.12 8.93
CA VAL A 41 -14.52 -19.82 8.39
C VAL A 41 -14.73 -18.74 9.44
N ALA A 42 -13.99 -17.64 9.32
CA ALA A 42 -14.22 -16.45 10.11
C ALA A 42 -14.99 -15.43 9.26
N ILE A 43 -16.04 -14.83 9.84
CA ILE A 43 -16.82 -13.77 9.19
C ILE A 43 -16.57 -12.46 9.93
N LYS A 44 -15.91 -11.50 9.26
CA LYS A 44 -15.72 -10.14 9.76
C LYS A 44 -16.83 -9.26 9.18
N LYS A 45 -17.76 -8.81 10.02
CA LYS A 45 -18.88 -7.94 9.64
C LYS A 45 -18.60 -6.51 10.07
N ILE A 46 -18.86 -5.53 9.20
CA ILE A 46 -18.79 -4.12 9.61
C ILE A 46 -19.83 -3.85 10.71
N LEU A 47 -19.48 -3.02 11.69
CA LEU A 47 -20.41 -2.66 12.76
C LEU A 47 -21.66 -1.95 12.18
N PRO A 48 -22.88 -2.28 12.63
CA PRO A 48 -24.10 -1.68 12.08
C PRO A 48 -24.12 -0.15 12.11
N ASN A 49 -23.58 0.48 13.16
CA ASN A 49 -23.51 1.93 13.30
C ASN A 49 -22.51 2.62 12.35
N LEU A 50 -21.61 1.86 11.72
CA LEU A 50 -20.64 2.39 10.76
C LEU A 50 -21.06 2.18 9.30
N THR A 51 -22.15 1.45 9.05
CA THR A 51 -22.66 1.18 7.69
C THR A 51 -23.11 2.44 6.93
N GLN A 52 -23.45 3.51 7.66
CA GLN A 52 -23.89 4.79 7.08
C GLN A 52 -22.71 5.69 6.67
N ASP A 53 -21.49 5.42 7.17
CA ASP A 53 -20.30 6.18 6.80
C ASP A 53 -19.64 5.55 5.57
N SER A 54 -19.99 6.08 4.40
CA SER A 54 -19.45 5.61 3.11
C SER A 54 -17.92 5.57 3.05
N ASN A 55 -17.22 6.44 3.79
CA ASN A 55 -15.76 6.42 3.82
C ASN A 55 -15.23 5.19 4.56
N LEU A 56 -15.83 4.84 5.71
CA LEU A 56 -15.43 3.65 6.48
C LEU A 56 -15.80 2.36 5.76
N VAL A 57 -16.94 2.34 5.08
CA VAL A 57 -17.35 1.20 4.23
C VAL A 57 -16.38 1.01 3.07
N ASN A 58 -16.07 2.06 2.32
CA ASN A 58 -15.12 1.97 1.20
C ASN A 58 -13.74 1.52 1.68
N MET A 59 -13.28 2.07 2.81
CA MET A 59 -12.01 1.68 3.43
C MET A 59 -11.97 0.19 3.80
N PHE A 60 -13.06 -0.35 4.36
CA PHE A 60 -13.20 -1.78 4.67
C PHE A 60 -13.18 -2.64 3.40
N ILE A 61 -13.89 -2.22 2.36
CA ILE A 61 -13.95 -2.91 1.06
C ILE A 61 -12.59 -2.90 0.36
N ASP A 62 -11.88 -1.78 0.36
CA ASP A 62 -10.59 -1.63 -0.30
C ASP A 62 -9.51 -2.49 0.38
N GLU A 63 -9.53 -2.54 1.72
CA GLU A 63 -8.68 -3.45 2.49
C GLU A 63 -8.95 -4.92 2.11
N ALA A 64 -10.23 -5.31 2.06
CA ALA A 64 -10.63 -6.66 1.69
C ALA A 64 -10.21 -7.04 0.25
N LYS A 65 -10.40 -6.13 -0.71
CA LYS A 65 -10.04 -6.35 -2.13
C LYS A 65 -8.55 -6.59 -2.29
N LEU A 66 -7.72 -5.77 -1.66
CA LEU A 66 -6.27 -5.91 -1.72
C LEU A 66 -5.78 -7.16 -0.99
N ALA A 67 -6.35 -7.45 0.19
CA ALA A 67 -6.02 -8.67 0.91
C ALA A 67 -6.48 -9.95 0.18
N ALA A 68 -7.57 -9.89 -0.61
CA ALA A 68 -8.03 -11.01 -1.42
C ALA A 68 -7.09 -11.37 -2.58
N MET A 69 -6.20 -10.45 -2.98
CA MET A 69 -5.15 -10.74 -3.97
C MET A 69 -3.97 -11.54 -3.37
N LEU A 70 -3.94 -11.71 -2.05
CA LEU A 70 -2.84 -12.37 -1.36
C LEU A 70 -3.13 -13.87 -1.23
N THR A 71 -2.16 -14.69 -1.64
CA THR A 71 -2.20 -16.14 -1.47
C THR A 71 -0.81 -16.58 -1.01
N HIS A 72 -0.66 -16.75 0.29
CA HIS A 72 0.63 -17.11 0.90
C HIS A 72 0.38 -17.85 2.21
N GLN A 73 1.21 -18.85 2.53
CA GLN A 73 1.04 -19.68 3.73
C GLN A 73 1.02 -18.86 5.03
N ASN A 74 1.77 -17.75 5.08
CA ASN A 74 1.88 -16.87 6.26
C ASN A 74 0.96 -15.65 6.21
N ILE A 75 -0.02 -15.62 5.32
CA ILE A 75 -1.05 -14.58 5.24
C ILE A 75 -2.41 -15.26 5.30
N VAL A 76 -3.35 -14.67 6.05
CA VAL A 76 -4.73 -15.17 6.11
C VAL A 76 -5.39 -15.14 4.74
N GLN A 77 -6.00 -16.26 4.34
CA GLN A 77 -6.70 -16.31 3.07
C GLN A 77 -8.10 -15.71 3.19
N ILE A 78 -8.43 -14.77 2.30
CA ILE A 78 -9.82 -14.30 2.11
C ILE A 78 -10.51 -15.21 1.09
N TYR A 79 -11.72 -15.66 1.43
CA TYR A 79 -12.54 -16.52 0.59
C TYR A 79 -13.65 -15.75 -0.14
N ASP A 80 -14.23 -14.75 0.52
CA ASP A 80 -15.41 -14.05 0.01
C ASP A 80 -15.50 -12.63 0.56
N LEU A 81 -16.07 -11.72 -0.22
CA LEU A 81 -16.41 -10.36 0.15
C LEU A 81 -17.78 -10.05 -0.42
N GLY A 82 -18.71 -9.63 0.45
CA GLY A 82 -20.08 -9.39 0.02
C GLY A 82 -20.83 -8.42 0.91
N SER A 83 -22.10 -8.22 0.55
CA SER A 83 -23.08 -7.51 1.36
C SER A 83 -24.33 -8.36 1.47
N MET A 84 -24.89 -8.43 2.67
CA MET A 84 -26.09 -9.19 2.96
C MET A 84 -26.92 -8.44 3.99
N GLU A 85 -28.21 -8.25 3.70
CA GLU A 85 -29.13 -7.49 4.56
C GLU A 85 -28.60 -6.07 4.89
N GLY A 86 -27.89 -5.44 3.93
CA GLY A 86 -27.29 -4.12 4.10
C GLY A 86 -26.00 -4.10 4.94
N VAL A 87 -25.48 -5.27 5.34
CA VAL A 87 -24.24 -5.40 6.11
C VAL A 87 -23.13 -6.00 5.25
N TYR A 88 -22.03 -5.26 5.12
CA TYR A 88 -20.82 -5.75 4.45
C TYR A 88 -20.06 -6.75 5.33
N PHE A 89 -19.54 -7.80 4.71
CA PHE A 89 -18.78 -8.82 5.39
C PHE A 89 -17.59 -9.33 4.55
N ILE A 90 -16.58 -9.84 5.24
CA ILE A 90 -15.46 -10.58 4.67
C ILE A 90 -15.49 -11.98 5.27
N ALA A 91 -15.55 -13.01 4.43
CA ALA A 91 -15.32 -14.38 4.85
C ALA A 91 -13.86 -14.75 4.60
N MET A 92 -13.19 -15.26 5.63
CA MET A 92 -11.77 -15.57 5.59
C MET A 92 -11.47 -16.88 6.32
N GLU A 93 -10.24 -17.34 6.18
CA GLU A 93 -9.69 -18.47 6.91
C GLU A 93 -9.91 -18.31 8.43
N TYR A 94 -10.52 -19.32 9.05
CA TYR A 94 -10.57 -19.38 10.51
C TYR A 94 -9.24 -19.94 11.02
N ILE A 95 -8.49 -19.10 11.73
CA ILE A 95 -7.20 -19.48 12.31
C ILE A 95 -7.45 -20.11 13.67
N HIS A 96 -7.25 -21.42 13.77
CA HIS A 96 -7.37 -22.15 15.04
C HIS A 96 -6.10 -21.98 15.88
N GLY A 97 -6.07 -20.92 16.68
CA GLY A 97 -4.91 -20.52 17.47
C GLY A 97 -5.13 -19.21 18.22
N LYS A 98 -4.03 -18.57 18.65
CA LYS A 98 -4.06 -17.33 19.43
C LYS A 98 -3.21 -16.23 18.78
N ASP A 99 -3.60 -14.98 19.01
CA ASP A 99 -2.78 -13.82 18.63
C ASP A 99 -1.54 -13.71 19.53
N MET A 100 -0.48 -13.05 19.04
CA MET A 100 0.79 -12.90 19.77
C MET A 100 0.65 -12.14 21.08
N ARG A 101 -0.37 -11.29 21.26
CA ARG A 101 -0.64 -10.62 22.55
C ARG A 101 -1.14 -11.65 23.57
N VAL A 102 -2.10 -12.49 23.20
CA VAL A 102 -2.62 -13.56 24.07
C VAL A 102 -1.52 -14.56 24.38
N LEU A 103 -0.73 -14.97 23.39
CA LEU A 103 0.45 -15.83 23.58
C LEU A 103 1.42 -15.24 24.59
N SER A 104 1.86 -13.99 24.39
CA SER A 104 2.84 -13.34 25.27
C SER A 104 2.31 -13.18 26.70
N ASN A 105 1.02 -12.86 26.87
CA ASN A 105 0.41 -12.73 28.19
C ASN A 105 0.30 -14.08 28.91
N LYS A 106 -0.17 -15.13 28.21
CA LYS A 106 -0.33 -16.47 28.78
C LYS A 106 1.03 -17.08 29.14
N SER A 107 2.03 -16.88 28.29
CA SER A 107 3.42 -17.29 28.52
C SER A 107 3.96 -16.71 29.84
N LYS A 108 3.73 -15.41 30.08
CA LYS A 108 4.09 -14.75 31.35
C LYS A 108 3.31 -15.29 32.55
N GLU A 109 1.99 -15.45 32.40
CA GLU A 109 1.10 -15.95 33.46
C GLU A 109 1.50 -17.35 33.94
N LYS A 110 1.83 -18.25 33.00
CA LYS A 110 2.24 -19.63 33.29
C LYS A 110 3.73 -19.75 33.65
N GLY A 111 4.49 -18.65 33.64
CA GLY A 111 5.95 -18.67 33.88
C GLY A 111 6.72 -19.49 32.83
N LEU A 112 6.16 -19.63 31.62
CA LEU A 112 6.74 -20.41 30.52
C LEU A 112 7.11 -19.44 29.38
N PRO A 113 8.24 -18.71 29.50
CA PRO A 113 8.65 -17.71 28.50
C PRO A 113 8.77 -18.34 27.12
N LEU A 114 8.53 -17.54 26.08
CA LEU A 114 8.69 -17.99 24.69
C LEU A 114 10.18 -18.23 24.41
N PRO A 115 10.60 -19.47 24.07
CA PRO A 115 11.98 -19.75 23.70
C PRO A 115 12.46 -18.92 22.50
N LEU A 116 13.74 -18.56 22.52
CA LEU A 116 14.38 -17.70 21.51
C LEU A 116 14.19 -18.27 20.09
N GLU A 117 14.35 -19.57 19.94
CA GLU A 117 14.21 -20.28 18.67
C GLU A 117 12.78 -20.13 18.09
N TYR A 118 11.75 -20.07 18.93
CA TYR A 118 10.38 -19.83 18.47
C TYR A 118 10.15 -18.35 18.14
N ALA A 119 10.73 -17.41 18.87
CA ALA A 119 10.69 -15.99 18.53
C ALA A 119 11.32 -15.72 17.15
N LEU A 120 12.48 -16.33 16.88
CA LEU A 120 13.16 -16.28 15.58
C LEU A 120 12.33 -16.95 14.48
N HIS A 121 11.79 -18.15 14.75
CA HIS A 121 10.92 -18.85 13.80
C HIS A 121 9.69 -18.02 13.43
N ILE A 122 8.96 -17.49 14.41
CA ILE A 122 7.79 -16.64 14.19
C ILE A 122 8.15 -15.43 13.33
N THR A 123 9.24 -14.73 13.68
CA THR A 123 9.71 -13.56 12.93
C THR A 123 10.10 -13.91 11.50
N SER A 124 10.71 -15.09 11.27
CA SER A 124 11.03 -15.57 9.93
C SER A 124 9.76 -15.75 9.09
N ARG A 125 8.70 -16.32 9.66
CA ARG A 125 7.42 -16.52 8.96
C ARG A 125 6.71 -15.19 8.67
N ILE A 126 6.81 -14.23 9.59
CA ILE A 126 6.35 -12.84 9.35
C ILE A 126 7.10 -12.23 8.17
N CYS A 127 8.44 -12.33 8.14
CA CYS A 127 9.25 -11.79 7.05
C CYS A 127 8.90 -12.45 5.70
N SER A 128 8.66 -13.76 5.67
CA SER A 128 8.23 -14.48 4.48
C SER A 128 6.89 -13.95 3.93
N GLY A 129 5.87 -13.77 4.78
CA GLY A 129 4.60 -13.19 4.36
C GLY A 129 4.70 -11.73 3.91
N LEU A 130 5.47 -10.92 4.63
CA LEU A 130 5.69 -9.53 4.27
C LEU A 130 6.41 -9.40 2.92
N ASP A 131 7.48 -10.16 2.70
CA ASP A 131 8.23 -10.13 1.44
C ASP A 131 7.35 -10.47 0.24
N TYR A 132 6.48 -11.48 0.37
CA TYR A 132 5.47 -11.81 -0.64
C TYR A 132 4.58 -10.60 -0.96
N SER A 133 4.02 -9.95 0.06
CA SER A 133 3.14 -8.80 -0.15
C SER A 133 3.86 -7.58 -0.76
N HIS A 134 5.11 -7.34 -0.35
CA HIS A 134 5.93 -6.22 -0.83
C HIS A 134 6.29 -6.36 -2.30
N ASN A 135 6.50 -7.61 -2.76
CA ASN A 135 6.88 -7.95 -4.12
C ASN A 135 5.70 -8.31 -5.03
N LEU A 136 4.47 -8.27 -4.52
CA LEU A 136 3.27 -8.61 -5.28
C LEU A 136 3.13 -7.68 -6.50
N LYS A 137 2.79 -8.29 -7.64
CA LYS A 137 2.52 -7.60 -8.91
C LYS A 137 1.06 -7.77 -9.30
N ASP A 138 0.51 -6.80 -10.02
CA ASP A 138 -0.79 -6.96 -10.67
C ASP A 138 -0.70 -7.92 -11.88
N PHE A 139 -1.85 -8.20 -12.49
CA PHE A 139 -1.97 -9.03 -13.69
C PHE A 139 -1.25 -8.45 -14.92
N GLN A 140 -0.84 -7.17 -14.87
CA GLN A 140 -0.05 -6.51 -15.91
C GLN A 140 1.46 -6.53 -15.58
N GLY A 141 1.86 -7.11 -14.45
CA GLY A 141 3.25 -7.18 -13.99
C GLY A 141 3.75 -5.94 -13.25
N ASN A 142 2.89 -4.95 -12.98
CA ASN A 142 3.28 -3.75 -12.23
C ASN A 142 3.36 -4.06 -10.73
N PRO A 143 4.43 -3.62 -10.03
CA PRO A 143 4.52 -3.79 -8.58
C PRO A 143 3.41 -3.03 -7.85
N LEU A 144 2.62 -3.73 -7.05
CA LEU A 144 1.59 -3.13 -6.19
C LEU A 144 2.19 -2.47 -4.94
N LYS A 145 3.40 -2.89 -4.54
CA LYS A 145 4.15 -2.37 -3.37
C LYS A 145 3.25 -2.28 -2.13
N LEU A 146 2.54 -3.35 -1.85
CA LEU A 146 1.59 -3.39 -0.75
C LEU A 146 2.36 -3.40 0.58
N ILE A 147 2.18 -2.38 1.42
CA ILE A 147 2.83 -2.27 2.73
C ILE A 147 1.76 -2.54 3.80
N HIS A 148 2.06 -3.39 4.78
CA HIS A 148 1.10 -3.78 5.82
C HIS A 148 0.76 -2.63 6.77
N ARG A 149 1.77 -1.88 7.24
CA ARG A 149 1.67 -0.67 8.10
C ARG A 149 1.10 -0.88 9.51
N ASP A 150 0.63 -2.09 9.83
CA ASP A 150 0.06 -2.44 11.13
C ASP A 150 0.56 -3.78 11.68
N ILE A 151 1.84 -4.08 11.51
CA ILE A 151 2.44 -5.28 12.13
C ILE A 151 2.50 -5.04 13.64
N SER A 152 1.70 -5.81 14.38
CA SER A 152 1.53 -5.70 15.82
C SER A 152 1.09 -7.05 16.39
N PRO A 153 1.15 -7.28 17.72
CA PRO A 153 0.86 -8.60 18.28
C PRO A 153 -0.58 -9.08 18.05
N GLN A 154 -1.53 -8.17 17.82
CA GLN A 154 -2.93 -8.54 17.52
C GLN A 154 -3.11 -9.04 16.09
N ASN A 155 -2.17 -8.72 15.21
CA ASN A 155 -2.24 -9.01 13.78
C ASN A 155 -1.35 -10.18 13.35
N ILE A 156 -0.67 -10.82 14.31
CA ILE A 156 0.10 -12.04 14.11
C ILE A 156 -0.55 -13.14 14.94
N LEU A 157 -1.03 -14.20 14.28
CA LEU A 157 -1.61 -15.36 14.92
C LEU A 157 -0.67 -16.56 14.79
N VAL A 158 -0.65 -17.39 15.83
CA VAL A 158 0.02 -18.69 15.85
C VAL A 158 -1.03 -19.77 16.06
N THR A 159 -1.11 -20.73 15.14
CA THR A 159 -2.03 -21.86 15.26
C THR A 159 -1.57 -22.84 16.33
N TYR A 160 -2.49 -23.67 16.85
CA TYR A 160 -2.10 -24.77 17.72
C TYR A 160 -1.26 -25.84 17.01
N GLU A 161 -1.19 -25.81 15.67
CA GLU A 161 -0.31 -26.64 14.84
C GLU A 161 1.01 -25.94 14.49
N GLY A 162 1.28 -24.76 15.06
CA GLY A 162 2.55 -24.06 14.93
C GLY A 162 2.74 -23.27 13.62
N GLU A 163 1.67 -23.04 12.87
CA GLU A 163 1.69 -22.14 11.72
C GLU A 163 1.56 -20.68 12.17
N VAL A 164 2.20 -19.77 11.43
CA VAL A 164 2.17 -18.33 11.72
C VAL A 164 1.47 -17.60 10.58
N LYS A 165 0.47 -16.78 10.93
CA LYS A 165 -0.43 -16.10 9.98
C LYS A 165 -0.50 -14.61 10.28
N ILE A 166 -0.27 -13.79 9.26
CA ILE A 166 -0.51 -12.35 9.29
C ILE A 166 -1.98 -12.09 8.93
N VAL A 167 -2.67 -11.30 9.74
CA VAL A 167 -4.06 -10.85 9.52
C VAL A 167 -4.14 -9.33 9.43
N ASP A 168 -5.24 -8.81 8.87
CA ASP A 168 -5.59 -7.39 8.88
C ASP A 168 -4.51 -6.46 8.30
N PHE A 169 -4.35 -6.48 6.98
CA PHE A 169 -3.50 -5.53 6.27
C PHE A 169 -4.02 -4.11 6.50
N GLY A 170 -3.26 -3.28 7.23
CA GLY A 170 -3.64 -1.94 7.69
C GLY A 170 -3.79 -0.87 6.61
N ILE A 171 -4.23 -1.26 5.41
CA ILE A 171 -4.49 -0.47 4.20
C ILE A 171 -5.47 0.66 4.49
N ALA A 172 -6.46 0.42 5.36
CA ALA A 172 -7.38 1.41 5.86
C ALA A 172 -6.72 2.68 6.43
N LYS A 173 -5.49 2.57 6.95
CA LYS A 173 -4.77 3.69 7.58
C LYS A 173 -4.17 4.67 6.57
N VAL A 174 -4.03 4.28 5.28
CA VAL A 174 -3.50 5.18 4.24
C VAL A 174 -4.48 6.32 3.91
N ALA A 175 -5.78 6.01 3.93
CA ALA A 175 -6.84 6.95 3.58
C ALA A 175 -7.16 7.97 4.69
N ARG A 176 -6.66 7.77 5.92
CA ARG A 176 -6.82 8.72 7.04
C ARG A 176 -5.86 9.92 6.98
N LYS A 177 -5.20 10.18 5.85
CA LYS A 177 -4.35 11.38 5.67
C LYS A 177 -5.12 12.71 5.76
N THR A 178 -6.45 12.71 5.87
CA THR A 178 -7.25 13.94 5.77
C THR A 178 -8.46 14.05 6.71
N ALA A 179 -8.64 13.17 7.69
CA ALA A 179 -9.80 13.28 8.60
C ALA A 179 -9.43 12.93 10.04
N ASP A 180 -9.54 13.95 10.89
CA ASP A 180 -9.57 13.98 12.35
C ASP A 180 -9.01 12.77 13.12
N THR A 181 -8.00 13.07 13.94
CA THR A 181 -7.71 12.41 15.21
C THR A 181 -8.98 12.30 16.07
N ARG A 182 -9.79 11.27 15.83
CA ARG A 182 -10.78 10.81 16.79
C ARG A 182 -10.02 10.12 17.92
N GLU A 183 -9.84 10.85 19.02
CA GLU A 183 -9.37 10.36 20.31
C GLU A 183 -10.11 9.07 20.67
N GLY A 184 -9.38 7.95 20.75
CA GLY A 184 -9.93 6.66 21.17
C GLY A 184 -9.49 5.45 20.34
N LEU A 185 -9.32 5.59 19.02
CA LEU A 185 -8.99 4.43 18.14
C LEU A 185 -7.49 4.12 17.98
N ILE A 186 -6.60 4.99 18.48
CA ILE A 186 -5.13 4.86 18.35
C ILE A 186 -4.47 4.56 19.71
N LYS A 187 -5.19 3.97 20.67
CA LYS A 187 -4.57 3.61 21.95
C LYS A 187 -3.75 2.31 21.77
N GLY A 188 -2.43 2.39 21.97
CA GLY A 188 -1.53 1.22 21.98
C GLY A 188 -0.96 0.73 20.63
N LYS A 189 -1.49 1.16 19.47
CA LYS A 189 -0.90 0.84 18.14
C LYS A 189 0.31 1.72 17.79
N VAL A 190 0.43 2.89 18.41
CA VAL A 190 1.57 3.81 18.21
C VAL A 190 2.90 3.14 18.55
N ALA A 191 2.90 2.28 19.59
CA ALA A 191 4.09 1.57 20.05
C ALA A 191 4.70 0.62 19.00
N TYR A 192 3.97 0.26 17.94
CA TYR A 192 4.47 -0.61 16.86
C TYR A 192 4.71 0.12 15.54
N MET A 193 4.55 1.45 15.53
CA MET A 193 4.86 2.26 14.35
C MET A 193 6.37 2.37 14.14
N SER A 194 6.79 2.50 12.89
CA SER A 194 8.14 2.95 12.57
C SER A 194 8.35 4.44 12.88
N PRO A 195 9.59 4.91 13.06
CA PRO A 195 9.89 6.33 13.25
C PRO A 195 9.32 7.23 12.15
N GLU A 196 9.36 6.78 10.89
CA GLU A 196 8.80 7.51 9.75
C GLU A 196 7.28 7.55 9.75
N GLN A 197 6.60 6.47 10.19
CA GLN A 197 5.15 6.46 10.39
C GLN A 197 4.75 7.45 11.49
N ALA A 198 5.41 7.38 12.65
CA ALA A 198 5.16 8.26 13.79
C ALA A 198 5.45 9.74 13.47
N ALA A 199 6.38 10.01 12.55
CA ALA A 199 6.72 11.34 12.06
C ALA A 199 5.86 11.80 10.85
N GLY A 200 4.93 10.98 10.34
CA GLY A 200 4.10 11.32 9.18
C GLY A 200 4.87 11.46 7.87
N LYS A 201 6.06 10.84 7.76
CA LYS A 201 6.92 10.89 6.57
C LYS A 201 6.44 9.90 5.50
N THR A 202 7.10 9.89 4.34
CA THR A 202 6.88 8.85 3.32
C THR A 202 7.31 7.49 3.87
N ILE A 203 6.45 6.50 3.69
CA ILE A 203 6.60 5.15 4.21
C ILE A 203 6.86 4.22 3.03
N ASP A 204 7.89 3.38 3.16
CA ASP A 204 8.13 2.23 2.29
C ASP A 204 8.02 0.92 3.08
N HIS A 205 8.31 -0.20 2.43
CA HIS A 205 8.21 -1.55 3.00
C HIS A 205 9.15 -1.78 4.20
N ARG A 206 10.20 -0.95 4.37
CA ARG A 206 11.12 -1.05 5.52
C ARG A 206 10.49 -0.58 6.82
N SER A 207 9.32 0.04 6.75
CA SER A 207 8.49 0.30 7.92
C SER A 207 7.99 -1.00 8.54
N ASP A 208 7.57 -1.98 7.73
CA ASP A 208 7.10 -3.27 8.26
C ASP A 208 8.27 -4.08 8.87
N ILE A 209 9.49 -3.93 8.32
CA ILE A 209 10.72 -4.51 8.88
C ILE A 209 10.98 -3.98 10.30
N PHE A 210 10.82 -2.67 10.52
CA PHE A 210 10.97 -2.09 11.85
C PHE A 210 9.95 -2.67 12.83
N SER A 211 8.67 -2.72 12.43
CA SER A 211 7.61 -3.30 13.25
C SER A 211 7.82 -4.79 13.55
N ALA A 212 8.33 -5.57 12.60
CA ALA A 212 8.73 -6.96 12.83
C ALA A 212 9.90 -7.07 13.82
N GLY A 213 10.86 -6.13 13.75
CA GLY A 213 11.94 -6.00 14.73
C GLY A 213 11.44 -5.71 16.15
N ILE A 214 10.38 -4.88 16.29
CA ILE A 214 9.74 -4.64 17.60
C ILE A 214 9.16 -5.94 18.14
N LEU A 215 8.44 -6.71 17.31
CA LEU A 215 7.87 -7.99 17.75
C LEU A 215 8.96 -8.98 18.18
N LEU A 216 10.06 -9.09 17.43
CA LEU A 216 11.19 -9.93 17.80
C LEU A 216 11.78 -9.50 19.15
N TYR A 217 12.00 -8.20 19.33
CA TYR A 217 12.50 -7.63 20.58
C TYR A 217 11.60 -7.98 21.77
N GLU A 218 10.29 -7.77 21.64
CA GLU A 218 9.36 -8.01 22.75
C GLU A 218 9.20 -9.51 23.06
N MET A 219 9.27 -10.37 22.05
CA MET A 219 9.26 -11.83 22.24
C MET A 219 10.50 -12.32 22.99
N ILE A 220 11.69 -11.78 22.67
CA ILE A 220 12.95 -12.18 23.29
C ILE A 220 13.07 -11.65 24.72
N THR A 221 12.77 -10.36 24.90
CA THR A 221 12.97 -9.68 26.19
C THR A 221 11.81 -9.93 27.15
N GLY A 222 10.64 -10.29 26.63
CA GLY A 222 9.39 -10.29 27.39
C GLY A 222 8.93 -8.89 27.82
N VAL A 223 9.59 -7.82 27.39
CA VAL A 223 9.32 -6.44 27.82
C VAL A 223 8.71 -5.64 26.67
N ARG A 224 7.72 -4.80 26.97
CA ARG A 224 7.14 -3.87 26.00
C ARG A 224 8.21 -2.84 25.60
N MET A 225 8.52 -2.71 24.32
CA MET A 225 9.62 -1.86 23.86
C MET A 225 9.34 -0.37 24.14
N PHE A 226 8.12 0.05 23.82
CA PHE A 226 7.63 1.41 24.09
C PHE A 226 6.40 1.33 24.99
N GLU A 227 6.55 1.81 26.22
CA GLU A 227 5.52 1.87 27.25
C GLU A 227 5.42 3.28 27.82
N GLY A 228 4.21 3.68 28.25
CA GLY A 228 3.91 4.99 28.82
C GLY A 228 2.66 5.63 28.20
N ALA A 229 2.42 6.90 28.53
CA ALA A 229 1.34 7.68 27.92
C ALA A 229 1.54 7.85 26.40
N ASP A 230 0.47 7.84 25.62
CA ASP A 230 0.53 7.78 24.14
C ASP A 230 1.38 8.89 23.51
N LEU A 231 1.34 10.13 24.03
CA LEU A 231 2.18 11.23 23.53
C LEU A 231 3.68 11.02 23.80
N ASN A 232 4.03 10.46 24.95
CA ASN A 232 5.41 10.13 25.30
C ASN A 232 5.91 8.95 24.43
N VAL A 233 5.07 7.92 24.27
CA VAL A 233 5.35 6.78 23.38
C VAL A 233 5.60 7.24 21.94
N LEU A 234 4.77 8.14 21.41
CA LEU A 234 4.94 8.67 20.05
C LEU A 234 6.29 9.37 19.87
N ASP A 235 6.71 10.17 20.85
CA ASP A 235 8.01 10.86 20.80
C ASP A 235 9.19 9.88 20.88
N ARG A 236 9.12 8.88 21.76
CA ARG A 236 10.13 7.81 21.86
C ARG A 236 10.23 7.01 20.57
N VAL A 237 9.10 6.64 19.96
CA VAL A 237 9.07 5.94 18.66
C VAL A 237 9.72 6.81 17.56
N ARG A 238 9.39 8.11 17.48
CA ARG A 238 10.03 9.04 16.53
C ARG A 238 11.54 9.12 16.73
N LYS A 239 12.00 9.05 17.98
CA LYS A 239 13.41 9.10 18.33
C LYS A 239 14.11 7.74 18.15
N ALA A 240 13.36 6.65 18.06
CA ALA A 240 13.83 5.27 18.19
C ALA A 240 14.58 5.08 19.53
N ASP A 241 13.97 5.58 20.61
CA ASP A 241 14.55 5.62 21.95
C ASP A 241 14.02 4.46 22.82
N PHE A 242 14.82 3.40 22.88
CA PHE A 242 14.51 2.16 23.58
C PHE A 242 15.78 1.55 24.18
N GLN A 243 15.59 0.72 25.20
CA GLN A 243 16.65 -0.08 25.80
C GLN A 243 17.02 -1.24 24.86
N THR A 244 18.31 -1.53 24.68
CA THR A 244 18.72 -2.62 23.78
C THR A 244 18.54 -3.99 24.44
N ALA A 245 18.30 -5.04 23.65
CA ALA A 245 17.96 -6.36 24.17
C ALA A 245 19.09 -6.98 25.02
N GLU A 246 20.34 -6.67 24.71
CA GLU A 246 21.54 -7.14 25.42
C GLU A 246 21.59 -6.66 26.87
N THR A 247 20.97 -5.50 27.16
CA THR A 247 20.91 -4.98 28.53
C THR A 247 19.82 -5.64 29.37
N ILE A 248 18.95 -6.45 28.75
CA ILE A 248 17.85 -7.18 29.41
C ILE A 248 18.15 -8.69 29.44
N VAL A 249 18.73 -9.23 28.36
CA VAL A 249 19.07 -10.64 28.20
C VAL A 249 20.58 -10.77 28.12
N ALA A 250 21.20 -11.22 29.22
CA ALA A 250 22.67 -11.25 29.37
C ALA A 250 23.38 -12.16 28.35
N ASP A 251 22.78 -13.29 27.98
CA ASP A 251 23.37 -14.31 27.11
C ASP A 251 22.75 -14.31 25.70
N LEU A 252 22.38 -13.13 25.19
CA LEU A 252 21.81 -13.02 23.84
C LEU A 252 22.88 -13.30 22.77
N PRO A 253 22.64 -14.23 21.81
CA PRO A 253 23.60 -14.50 20.74
C PRO A 253 23.88 -13.24 19.89
N ALA A 254 25.14 -13.04 19.51
CA ALA A 254 25.60 -11.85 18.79
C ALA A 254 24.88 -11.66 17.44
N GLU A 255 24.52 -12.76 16.78
CA GLU A 255 23.76 -12.76 15.54
C GLU A 255 22.36 -12.17 15.74
N VAL A 256 21.70 -12.50 16.86
CA VAL A 256 20.36 -11.98 17.19
C VAL A 256 20.43 -10.49 17.50
N SER A 257 21.44 -10.07 18.26
CA SER A 257 21.76 -8.66 18.50
C SER A 257 21.93 -7.87 17.21
N GLU A 258 22.69 -8.40 16.25
CA GLU A 258 22.91 -7.75 14.96
C GLU A 258 21.63 -7.65 14.12
N ILE A 259 20.79 -8.70 14.12
CA ILE A 259 19.48 -8.68 13.46
C ILE A 259 18.59 -7.58 14.05
N LEU A 260 18.48 -7.52 15.39
CA LEU A 260 17.70 -6.49 16.08
C LEU A 260 18.23 -5.09 15.78
N ARG A 261 19.55 -4.89 15.87
CA ARG A 261 20.21 -3.60 15.60
C ARG A 261 19.93 -3.10 14.19
N ARG A 262 19.96 -3.99 13.18
CA ARG A 262 19.66 -3.64 11.79
C ARG A 262 18.17 -3.40 11.59
N ALA A 263 17.29 -4.28 12.06
CA ALA A 263 15.83 -4.14 11.88
C ALA A 263 15.29 -2.86 12.55
N LEU A 264 15.79 -2.53 13.74
CA LEU A 264 15.36 -1.40 14.57
C LEU A 264 16.17 -0.11 14.33
N ALA A 265 16.98 -0.05 13.27
CA ALA A 265 17.71 1.18 12.95
C ALA A 265 16.73 2.33 12.66
N LYS A 266 16.91 3.49 13.32
CA LYS A 266 16.04 4.66 13.14
C LYS A 266 15.87 5.06 11.66
N THR A 267 16.98 5.14 10.93
CA THR A 267 17.02 5.55 9.52
C THR A 267 16.70 4.35 8.62
N PRO A 268 15.67 4.42 7.74
CA PRO A 268 15.30 3.31 6.86
C PRO A 268 16.42 2.80 5.94
N SER A 269 17.39 3.64 5.56
CA SER A 269 18.55 3.23 4.76
C SER A 269 19.56 2.35 5.50
N ARG A 270 19.53 2.36 6.84
CA ARG A 270 20.38 1.52 7.70
C ARG A 270 19.70 0.19 8.08
N ARG A 271 18.42 0.01 7.72
CA ARG A 271 17.69 -1.24 7.91
C ARG A 271 17.99 -2.24 6.80
N TYR A 272 17.48 -3.45 6.95
CA TYR A 272 17.42 -4.43 5.86
C TYR A 272 16.79 -3.82 4.61
N LYS A 273 17.36 -4.17 3.44
CA LYS A 273 16.86 -3.68 2.15
C LYS A 273 15.48 -4.24 1.81
N SER A 274 15.17 -5.45 2.27
CA SER A 274 13.94 -6.21 2.03
C SER A 274 13.67 -7.18 3.18
N CYS A 275 12.45 -7.70 3.27
CA CYS A 275 12.10 -8.74 4.25
C CYS A 275 12.82 -10.05 3.99
N VAL A 276 13.05 -10.45 2.72
CA VAL A 276 13.87 -11.63 2.41
C VAL A 276 15.32 -11.53 2.91
N ALA A 277 15.89 -10.31 2.98
CA ALA A 277 17.24 -10.13 3.52
C ALA A 277 17.27 -10.32 5.04
N MET A 278 16.23 -9.91 5.76
CA MET A 278 16.10 -10.20 7.20
C MET A 278 15.78 -11.67 7.45
N LEU A 279 14.96 -12.28 6.59
CA LEU A 279 14.64 -13.70 6.62
C LEU A 279 15.90 -14.57 6.50
N ALA A 280 16.80 -14.24 5.57
CA ALA A 280 18.06 -14.96 5.39
C ALA A 280 18.90 -14.98 6.69
N ASP A 281 19.13 -13.82 7.30
CA ASP A 281 19.89 -13.73 8.57
C ASP A 281 19.17 -14.50 9.71
N LEU A 282 17.83 -14.46 9.77
CA LEU A 282 17.04 -15.22 10.75
C LEU A 282 17.19 -16.74 10.54
N GLU A 283 17.12 -17.23 9.30
CA GLU A 283 17.26 -18.65 8.98
C GLU A 283 18.69 -19.14 9.18
N GLU A 284 19.70 -18.32 8.87
CA GLU A 284 21.10 -18.61 9.18
C GLU A 284 21.31 -18.69 10.70
N CYS A 285 20.78 -17.73 11.46
CA CYS A 285 20.81 -17.77 12.91
C CYS A 285 20.13 -19.04 13.46
N LEU A 286 18.95 -19.41 12.95
CA LEU A 286 18.26 -20.66 13.35
C LEU A 286 19.05 -21.92 13.00
N SER A 287 19.88 -21.89 11.97
CA SER A 287 20.66 -23.05 11.53
C SER A 287 21.78 -23.42 12.50
N SER A 288 22.23 -22.48 13.34
CA SER A 288 23.27 -22.69 14.36
C SER A 288 22.74 -23.35 15.64
N PHE A 289 21.42 -23.41 15.83
CA PHE A 289 20.81 -24.06 17.00
C PHE A 289 20.86 -25.58 16.85
N THR A 290 21.26 -26.26 17.93
CA THR A 290 21.36 -27.74 17.98
C THR A 290 20.03 -28.43 17.65
N VAL A 291 18.92 -27.84 18.11
CA VAL A 291 17.57 -28.28 17.76
C VAL A 291 16.92 -27.17 16.94
N ARG A 292 16.66 -27.46 15.67
CA ARG A 292 16.02 -26.48 14.79
C ARG A 292 14.54 -26.36 15.13
N PRO A 293 14.03 -25.16 15.43
CA PRO A 293 12.60 -24.98 15.66
C PRO A 293 11.86 -25.24 14.35
N ARG A 294 10.86 -26.12 14.44
CA ARG A 294 9.91 -26.40 13.37
C ARG A 294 8.51 -26.03 13.84
N ALA A 295 7.56 -25.96 12.90
CA ALA A 295 6.14 -25.83 13.22
C ALA A 295 5.70 -26.86 14.27
N GLU A 296 6.23 -28.09 14.21
CA GLU A 296 6.00 -29.12 15.21
C GLU A 296 6.39 -28.69 16.64
N GLY A 297 7.59 -28.13 16.84
CA GLY A 297 8.03 -27.67 18.17
C GLY A 297 7.14 -26.54 18.70
N LEU A 298 6.83 -25.58 17.84
CA LEU A 298 5.90 -24.49 18.18
C LEU A 298 4.49 -25.01 18.47
N SER A 299 4.02 -26.05 17.76
CA SER A 299 2.75 -26.73 18.04
C SER A 299 2.73 -27.32 19.44
N HIS A 300 3.78 -28.06 19.83
CA HIS A 300 3.88 -28.64 21.18
C HIS A 300 3.86 -27.54 22.25
N TYR A 301 4.61 -26.46 22.04
CA TYR A 301 4.60 -25.30 22.94
C TYR A 301 3.20 -24.69 23.06
N MET A 302 2.52 -24.45 21.94
CA MET A 302 1.17 -23.89 21.91
C MET A 302 0.15 -24.79 22.59
N LYS A 303 0.18 -26.10 22.31
CA LYS A 303 -0.72 -27.09 22.93
C LYS A 303 -0.49 -27.21 24.44
N ALA A 304 0.76 -27.14 24.89
CA ALA A 304 1.08 -27.12 26.31
C ALA A 304 0.59 -25.84 26.99
N LEU A 305 0.80 -24.68 26.36
CA LEU A 305 0.45 -23.38 26.94
C LEU A 305 -1.07 -23.14 27.03
N PHE A 306 -1.83 -23.70 26.08
CA PHE A 306 -3.28 -23.49 25.91
C PHE A 306 -4.11 -24.77 26.05
N ALA A 307 -3.62 -25.78 26.76
CA ALA A 307 -4.31 -27.08 26.89
C ALA A 307 -5.75 -26.93 27.42
N GLU A 308 -5.95 -26.06 28.41
CA GLU A 308 -7.27 -25.77 29.00
C GLU A 308 -8.21 -25.09 28.00
N GLU A 309 -7.72 -24.08 27.28
CA GLU A 309 -8.49 -23.35 26.27
C GLU A 309 -8.85 -24.22 25.07
N ILE A 310 -7.94 -25.09 24.60
CA ILE A 310 -8.20 -26.04 23.51
C ILE A 310 -9.34 -26.98 23.90
N ALA A 311 -9.30 -27.55 25.10
CA ALA A 311 -10.36 -28.43 25.59
C ALA A 311 -11.70 -27.69 25.71
N ALA A 312 -11.69 -26.45 26.21
CA ALA A 312 -12.89 -25.63 26.33
C ALA A 312 -13.47 -25.24 24.95
N GLU A 313 -12.63 -24.87 23.98
CA GLU A 313 -13.02 -24.52 22.62
C GLU A 313 -13.62 -25.73 21.88
N ALA A 314 -13.02 -26.91 22.03
CA ALA A 314 -13.54 -28.15 21.46
C ALA A 314 -14.90 -28.53 22.07
N ALA A 315 -15.04 -28.46 23.41
CA ALA A 315 -16.30 -28.73 24.08
C ALA A 315 -17.40 -27.72 23.70
N ALA A 316 -17.05 -26.44 23.49
CA ALA A 316 -17.98 -25.43 23.02
C ALA A 316 -18.46 -25.71 21.59
N LEU A 317 -17.56 -26.10 20.69
CA LEU A 317 -17.91 -26.48 19.32
C LEU A 317 -18.86 -27.68 19.27
N LEU A 318 -18.57 -28.75 20.03
CA LEU A 318 -19.44 -29.93 20.10
C LEU A 318 -20.84 -29.59 20.61
N LYS A 319 -20.95 -28.70 21.61
CA LYS A 319 -22.25 -28.21 22.11
C LYS A 319 -23.01 -27.45 21.04
N ILE A 320 -22.33 -26.56 20.31
CA ILE A 320 -22.95 -25.80 19.22
C ILE A 320 -23.40 -26.75 18.10
N GLU A 321 -22.60 -27.76 17.75
CA GLU A 321 -22.98 -28.75 16.73
C GLU A 321 -24.21 -29.56 17.14
N ALA A 322 -24.30 -29.97 18.41
CA ALA A 322 -25.49 -30.62 18.95
C ALA A 322 -26.74 -29.70 18.89
N GLU A 323 -26.60 -28.43 19.27
CA GLU A 323 -27.70 -27.44 19.18
C GLU A 323 -28.15 -27.22 17.73
N VAL A 324 -27.21 -27.10 16.79
CA VAL A 324 -27.50 -26.96 15.35
C VAL A 324 -28.20 -28.20 14.81
N PHE A 325 -27.81 -29.39 15.26
CA PHE A 325 -28.46 -30.65 14.86
C PHE A 325 -29.90 -30.72 15.37
N SER A 326 -30.15 -30.42 16.65
CA SER A 326 -31.51 -30.38 17.22
C SER A 326 -32.43 -29.40 16.48
N LEU A 327 -31.92 -28.20 16.10
CA LEU A 327 -32.69 -27.22 15.33
C LEU A 327 -33.04 -27.72 13.91
N LYS A 328 -32.24 -28.61 13.31
CA LYS A 328 -32.56 -29.23 12.02
C LYS A 328 -33.68 -30.28 12.15
N GLU A 329 -33.71 -31.06 13.23
CA GLU A 329 -34.74 -32.08 13.46
C GLU A 329 -36.10 -31.48 13.83
N GLU A 330 -36.14 -30.45 14.68
CA GLU A 330 -37.39 -29.78 15.06
C GLU A 330 -38.06 -29.11 13.84
N GLY A 331 -37.27 -28.52 12.95
CA GLY A 331 -37.76 -27.92 11.70
C GLY A 331 -38.26 -28.92 10.65
N ALA A 332 -37.92 -30.21 10.78
CA ALA A 332 -38.43 -31.28 9.94
C ALA A 332 -39.73 -31.90 10.48
N SER A 333 -40.00 -31.75 11.78
CA SER A 333 -41.16 -32.29 12.49
C SER A 333 -42.37 -31.36 12.47
N ASP A 334 -42.17 -30.03 12.48
CA ASP A 334 -43.26 -29.06 12.51
C ASP A 334 -43.59 -28.58 11.09
N GLY A 335 -44.70 -29.07 10.52
CA GLY A 335 -45.18 -28.82 9.15
C GLY A 335 -45.55 -27.36 8.81
N LYS A 336 -44.95 -26.37 9.47
CA LYS A 336 -45.02 -24.94 9.15
C LYS A 336 -43.62 -24.45 8.78
N THR A 337 -43.36 -24.46 7.48
CA THR A 337 -42.11 -24.07 6.85
C THR A 337 -41.70 -22.63 7.21
N LYS A 338 -40.76 -22.45 8.15
CA LYS A 338 -39.75 -21.39 8.03
C LYS A 338 -38.62 -21.98 7.21
N THR A 339 -38.77 -21.94 5.90
CA THR A 339 -37.92 -22.70 4.98
C THR A 339 -36.47 -22.24 5.04
N LEU A 340 -35.61 -23.04 5.68
CA LEU A 340 -34.24 -23.22 5.21
C LEU A 340 -34.33 -23.96 3.86
N HIS A 341 -34.55 -23.23 2.77
CA HIS A 341 -34.29 -23.81 1.45
C HIS A 341 -32.78 -24.04 1.33
N ILE A 342 -32.38 -25.30 1.24
CA ILE A 342 -31.16 -25.71 0.55
C ILE A 342 -31.51 -25.53 -0.93
N LEU A 343 -31.12 -24.40 -1.52
CA LEU A 343 -31.09 -24.25 -2.97
C LEU A 343 -29.80 -24.91 -3.46
N GLU A 344 -29.84 -26.22 -3.67
CA GLU A 344 -29.10 -26.81 -4.78
C GLU A 344 -29.76 -26.32 -6.06
N HIS A 345 -29.20 -25.28 -6.68
CA HIS A 345 -29.21 -25.00 -8.12
C HIS A 345 -28.67 -23.57 -8.31
N ILE A 346 -27.41 -23.47 -8.76
CA ILE A 346 -26.91 -22.24 -9.39
C ILE A 346 -27.30 -22.35 -10.86
N GLU A 347 -28.43 -21.76 -11.25
CA GLU A 347 -28.65 -21.45 -12.66
C GLU A 347 -27.75 -20.28 -13.07
N PRO A 348 -27.11 -20.34 -14.26
CA PRO A 348 -26.33 -19.22 -14.76
C PRO A 348 -27.25 -18.03 -15.02
N VAL A 349 -26.83 -16.85 -14.56
CA VAL A 349 -27.50 -15.57 -14.81
C VAL A 349 -27.75 -15.44 -16.33
N PRO A 350 -29.00 -15.30 -16.80
CA PRO A 350 -29.24 -15.07 -18.21
C PRO A 350 -28.67 -13.71 -18.60
N ALA A 351 -27.84 -13.71 -19.65
CA ALA A 351 -27.31 -12.49 -20.25
C ALA A 351 -28.48 -11.54 -20.56
N LYS A 352 -28.42 -10.33 -19.99
CA LYS A 352 -29.37 -9.26 -20.26
C LYS A 352 -29.32 -8.97 -21.76
N LYS A 353 -30.35 -9.37 -22.50
CA LYS A 353 -30.54 -8.98 -23.90
C LYS A 353 -30.53 -7.45 -23.95
N THR A 354 -29.52 -6.90 -24.61
CA THR A 354 -29.47 -5.49 -24.98
C THR A 354 -30.68 -5.17 -25.85
N ALA A 355 -31.55 -4.27 -25.39
CA ALA A 355 -32.56 -3.67 -26.24
C ALA A 355 -31.85 -2.83 -27.33
N PRO A 356 -32.35 -2.84 -28.58
CA PRO A 356 -31.71 -2.10 -29.67
C PRO A 356 -31.87 -0.58 -29.46
N ALA A 357 -30.84 0.16 -29.86
CA ALA A 357 -30.80 1.61 -29.78
C ALA A 357 -31.96 2.26 -30.55
N PRO A 358 -32.63 3.29 -30.01
CA PRO A 358 -33.57 4.08 -30.80
C PRO A 358 -32.82 4.94 -31.81
N SER A 359 -33.19 4.74 -33.07
CA SER A 359 -32.78 5.49 -34.25
C SER A 359 -33.09 6.98 -34.14
N THR A 360 -32.12 7.78 -34.54
CA THR A 360 -32.23 9.22 -34.80
C THR A 360 -33.30 9.52 -35.86
N HIS A 361 -34.27 10.40 -35.55
CA HIS A 361 -34.66 11.57 -36.36
C HIS A 361 -35.89 12.24 -35.75
N ARG A 362 -35.84 13.58 -35.67
CA ARG A 362 -36.92 14.55 -35.35
C ARG A 362 -37.19 14.84 -33.87
N LEU A 363 -36.51 15.86 -33.32
CA LEU A 363 -37.15 17.16 -33.13
C LEU A 363 -36.09 18.26 -32.96
N TRP A 364 -35.87 18.98 -34.06
CA TRP A 364 -35.10 20.20 -34.17
C TRP A 364 -36.07 21.35 -33.89
N LEU A 365 -35.95 22.06 -32.76
CA LEU A 365 -36.54 23.40 -32.55
C LEU A 365 -36.16 24.12 -31.23
N GLY A 366 -35.25 23.59 -30.40
CA GLY A 366 -34.91 24.21 -29.10
C GLY A 366 -33.54 24.87 -28.95
N THR A 367 -32.60 24.65 -29.88
CA THR A 367 -31.17 24.95 -29.64
C THR A 367 -30.65 26.26 -30.25
N TRP A 368 -31.42 26.96 -31.08
CA TRP A 368 -30.99 28.23 -31.68
C TRP A 368 -31.22 29.47 -30.78
N ALA A 369 -32.09 29.39 -29.78
CA ALA A 369 -32.37 30.52 -28.89
C ALA A 369 -31.25 30.76 -27.85
N ILE A 370 -30.56 29.71 -27.40
CA ILE A 370 -29.53 29.81 -26.35
C ILE A 370 -28.19 30.29 -26.94
N ALA A 371 -27.88 29.90 -28.18
CA ALA A 371 -26.66 30.34 -28.88
C ALA A 371 -26.68 31.84 -29.24
N MET A 372 -27.86 32.40 -29.56
CA MET A 372 -28.02 33.83 -29.85
C MET A 372 -27.83 34.72 -28.61
N VAL A 373 -28.27 34.27 -27.43
CA VAL A 373 -28.10 35.02 -26.17
C VAL A 373 -26.64 35.01 -25.71
N ALA A 374 -25.93 33.89 -25.88
CA ALA A 374 -24.51 33.81 -25.55
C ALA A 374 -23.64 34.67 -26.48
N ALA A 375 -23.97 34.75 -27.78
CA ALA A 375 -23.26 35.59 -28.74
C ALA A 375 -23.43 37.10 -28.46
N ALA A 376 -24.62 37.52 -28.01
CA ALA A 376 -24.88 38.92 -27.66
C ALA A 376 -24.11 39.38 -26.40
N ILE A 377 -23.91 38.48 -25.43
CA ILE A 377 -23.16 38.79 -24.19
C ILE A 377 -21.66 38.92 -24.46
N VAL A 378 -21.10 38.08 -25.35
CA VAL A 378 -19.68 38.16 -25.72
C VAL A 378 -19.39 39.44 -26.51
N LEU A 379 -20.33 39.90 -27.35
CA LEU A 379 -20.17 41.13 -28.12
C LEU A 379 -20.24 42.40 -27.24
N ALA A 380 -21.02 42.38 -26.15
CA ALA A 380 -21.14 43.50 -25.22
C ALA A 380 -19.89 43.69 -24.33
N VAL A 381 -19.13 42.63 -24.07
CA VAL A 381 -17.91 42.68 -23.25
C VAL A 381 -16.69 43.15 -24.06
N LEU A 382 -16.68 42.93 -25.38
CA LEU A 382 -15.56 43.32 -26.26
C LEU A 382 -15.54 44.81 -26.65
N PHE A 383 -16.57 45.59 -26.32
CA PHE A 383 -16.67 47.01 -26.69
C PHE A 383 -16.51 48.03 -25.56
N LYS A 384 -16.08 47.60 -24.36
CA LYS A 384 -15.85 48.54 -23.25
C LYS A 384 -14.37 48.84 -23.05
N GLU A 385 -13.85 49.72 -23.91
CA GLU A 385 -12.51 50.27 -23.83
C GLU A 385 -12.49 51.66 -23.14
N LYS A 386 -11.35 51.95 -22.49
CA LYS A 386 -10.77 53.25 -22.07
C LYS A 386 -11.21 53.86 -20.73
N ARG A 387 -10.23 54.08 -19.83
CA ARG A 387 -9.49 55.36 -19.72
C ARG A 387 -8.34 55.27 -18.68
N VAL A 388 -7.25 55.98 -19.00
CA VAL A 388 -6.03 56.27 -18.21
C VAL A 388 -6.36 57.24 -17.04
N PRO A 389 -5.47 57.46 -16.03
CA PRO A 389 -4.55 58.60 -16.17
C PRO A 389 -3.13 58.41 -15.59
N THR A 390 -2.23 59.22 -16.15
CA THR A 390 -0.84 59.60 -15.82
C THR A 390 -0.66 60.41 -14.53
N VAL A 391 0.45 60.23 -13.80
CA VAL A 391 1.17 61.24 -12.96
C VAL A 391 2.66 60.78 -12.83
N VAL A 392 3.64 61.42 -13.50
CA VAL A 392 4.62 62.48 -13.12
C VAL A 392 5.80 62.04 -12.20
N GLU A 393 6.99 62.47 -12.64
CA GLU A 393 8.38 62.25 -12.19
C GLU A 393 8.69 62.59 -10.72
N ASP A 394 9.80 62.02 -10.20
CA ASP A 394 10.89 62.86 -9.69
C ASP A 394 12.25 62.15 -9.65
N THR A 395 13.29 62.93 -9.97
CA THR A 395 14.70 62.56 -10.06
C THR A 395 15.44 63.04 -8.81
N VAL A 396 16.31 62.24 -8.18
CA VAL A 396 17.42 62.77 -7.37
C VAL A 396 18.70 61.96 -7.59
N VAL A 397 19.74 62.71 -7.97
CA VAL A 397 21.14 62.35 -8.14
C VAL A 397 21.86 62.40 -6.79
N THR A 398 22.74 61.44 -6.48
CA THR A 398 24.02 61.75 -5.78
C THR A 398 25.10 60.70 -6.07
N SER A 399 26.32 61.20 -6.16
CA SER A 399 27.55 60.63 -6.73
C SER A 399 28.59 60.18 -5.67
N VAL A 400 29.69 59.55 -6.16
CA VAL A 400 31.09 59.46 -5.64
C VAL A 400 31.42 58.22 -4.77
N LYS A 401 32.53 57.43 -4.86
CA LYS A 401 33.88 57.42 -5.53
C LYS A 401 34.34 55.93 -5.65
N THR A 402 34.87 55.42 -6.76
CA THR A 402 36.29 55.26 -7.18
C THR A 402 37.23 54.45 -6.26
N SER A 403 37.79 53.35 -6.78
CA SER A 403 39.20 52.96 -6.62
C SER A 403 39.59 51.92 -7.69
N GLU A 404 40.70 52.20 -8.36
CA GLU A 404 41.21 51.62 -9.60
C GLU A 404 42.03 50.31 -9.45
N LEU A 405 42.20 49.68 -10.61
CA LEU A 405 43.15 48.63 -11.02
C LEU A 405 44.61 49.13 -11.02
N PRO A 406 45.63 48.25 -11.17
CA PRO A 406 46.21 48.07 -12.52
C PRO A 406 46.72 46.65 -12.87
N SER A 407 46.78 46.36 -14.17
CA SER A 407 47.56 45.29 -14.85
C SER A 407 48.93 45.87 -15.33
N PRO A 408 49.75 45.30 -16.26
CA PRO A 408 49.81 43.99 -16.95
C PRO A 408 51.27 43.43 -17.17
N SER A 409 51.42 42.43 -18.06
CA SER A 409 52.65 41.96 -18.82
C SER A 409 53.21 40.61 -18.38
N ALA A 410 53.79 39.71 -19.20
CA ALA A 410 53.96 39.50 -20.64
C ALA A 410 54.51 38.06 -20.85
N VAL A 411 54.46 37.52 -22.07
CA VAL A 411 54.97 36.18 -22.48
C VAL A 411 56.46 36.25 -22.90
N PRO A 412 57.26 35.16 -22.77
CA PRO A 412 57.96 34.58 -23.94
C PRO A 412 57.96 33.02 -23.99
N PRO A 413 58.45 32.38 -25.09
CA PRO A 413 58.08 31.01 -25.52
C PRO A 413 59.04 29.87 -25.10
N ALA A 414 58.67 28.65 -25.51
CA ALA A 414 59.15 27.29 -25.18
C ALA A 414 60.67 26.96 -25.37
N PRO A 415 61.08 25.74 -24.96
CA PRO A 415 61.68 24.85 -25.96
C PRO A 415 61.09 23.42 -25.98
N LEU A 416 61.32 22.79 -27.14
CA LEU A 416 60.87 21.47 -27.59
C LEU A 416 61.32 20.29 -26.71
N SER A 417 60.45 19.28 -26.61
CA SER A 417 60.68 17.81 -26.59
C SER A 417 59.35 17.15 -26.16
N ALA A 418 58.81 16.07 -26.72
CA ALA A 418 59.22 15.14 -27.75
C ALA A 418 57.95 14.55 -28.37
N ASP A 419 58.12 14.06 -29.59
CA ASP A 419 57.15 13.39 -30.44
C ASP A 419 56.34 12.31 -29.70
N THR A 420 55.03 12.48 -29.62
CA THR A 420 54.08 11.38 -29.44
C THR A 420 52.99 11.55 -30.48
N ALA A 421 53.00 10.66 -31.47
CA ALA A 421 52.00 10.54 -32.51
C ALA A 421 50.58 10.61 -31.90
N LYS A 422 49.92 11.76 -32.11
CA LYS A 422 48.55 12.01 -31.67
C LYS A 422 47.62 11.22 -32.59
N LYS A 423 47.20 10.05 -32.10
CA LYS A 423 46.03 9.29 -32.61
C LYS A 423 44.88 10.28 -32.87
N PRO A 424 44.15 10.20 -34.01
CA PRO A 424 43.05 11.12 -34.26
C PRO A 424 42.08 11.04 -33.09
N ALA A 425 41.65 12.20 -32.57
CA ALA A 425 40.60 12.23 -31.56
C ALA A 425 39.38 11.47 -32.11
N PRO A 426 38.70 10.64 -31.29
CA PRO A 426 37.47 10.00 -31.72
C PRO A 426 36.52 11.09 -32.25
N PRO A 427 35.74 10.83 -33.31
CA PRO A 427 34.74 11.78 -33.77
C PRO A 427 33.86 12.17 -32.58
N GLU A 428 33.55 13.46 -32.43
CA GLU A 428 32.65 13.91 -31.37
C GLU A 428 31.36 13.08 -31.43
N PRO A 429 30.88 12.55 -30.30
CA PRO A 429 29.69 11.70 -30.28
C PRO A 429 28.52 12.46 -30.89
N SER A 430 27.73 11.77 -31.72
CA SER A 430 26.64 12.41 -32.45
C SER A 430 25.64 13.04 -31.48
N LYS A 431 24.88 14.05 -31.93
CA LYS A 431 23.85 14.69 -31.08
C LYS A 431 22.83 13.66 -30.56
N ARG A 432 22.55 12.61 -31.34
CA ARG A 432 21.72 11.46 -30.95
C ARG A 432 22.33 10.70 -29.78
N GLU A 433 23.62 10.38 -29.83
CA GLU A 433 24.33 9.67 -28.74
C GLU A 433 24.37 10.49 -27.46
N GLN A 434 24.63 11.80 -27.59
CA GLN A 434 24.59 12.73 -26.46
C GLN A 434 23.18 12.82 -25.83
N ALA A 435 22.13 12.80 -26.66
CA ALA A 435 20.74 12.81 -26.21
C ALA A 435 20.37 11.51 -25.47
N MET A 436 20.78 10.35 -25.99
CA MET A 436 20.56 9.05 -25.36
C MET A 436 21.27 8.93 -24.01
N GLU A 437 22.49 9.45 -23.90
CA GLU A 437 23.23 9.47 -22.64
C GLU A 437 22.61 10.42 -21.62
N ALA A 438 22.13 11.59 -22.06
CA ALA A 438 21.37 12.50 -21.20
C ALA A 438 20.05 11.87 -20.73
N LEU A 439 19.37 11.11 -21.59
CA LEU A 439 18.14 10.38 -21.24
C LEU A 439 18.41 9.29 -20.20
N LYS A 440 19.48 8.50 -20.35
CA LYS A 440 19.91 7.50 -19.35
C LYS A 440 20.23 8.11 -17.98
N LYS A 441 20.74 9.34 -17.97
CA LYS A 441 21.02 10.13 -16.76
C LYS A 441 19.80 10.90 -16.23
N GLU A 442 18.61 10.65 -16.78
CA GLU A 442 17.34 11.32 -16.41
C GLU A 442 17.38 12.85 -16.57
N GLN A 443 18.27 13.38 -17.41
CA GLN A 443 18.38 14.80 -17.74
C GLN A 443 17.41 15.16 -18.87
N PHE A 444 16.11 14.99 -18.62
CA PHE A 444 15.07 14.99 -19.65
C PHE A 444 14.98 16.27 -20.49
N ALA A 445 15.10 17.47 -19.88
CA ALA A 445 15.08 18.74 -20.62
C ALA A 445 16.28 18.88 -21.56
N LYS A 446 17.46 18.45 -21.11
CA LYS A 446 18.69 18.45 -21.92
C LYS A 446 18.61 17.41 -23.04
N ALA A 447 18.11 16.22 -22.74
CA ALA A 447 17.89 15.15 -23.72
C ALA A 447 16.91 15.59 -24.82
N ALA A 448 15.78 16.21 -24.45
CA ALA A 448 14.79 16.72 -25.39
C ALA A 448 15.38 17.77 -26.36
N ALA A 449 16.18 18.72 -25.86
CA ALA A 449 16.84 19.71 -26.71
C ALA A 449 17.88 19.10 -27.67
N LEU A 450 18.62 18.08 -27.22
CA LEU A 450 19.59 17.37 -28.05
C LEU A 450 18.92 16.50 -29.11
N PHE A 451 17.79 15.84 -28.79
CA PHE A 451 16.99 15.11 -29.78
C PHE A 451 16.38 16.03 -30.84
N GLU A 452 15.93 17.23 -30.45
CA GLU A 452 15.44 18.24 -31.40
C GLU A 452 16.53 18.71 -32.37
N GLN A 453 17.75 18.90 -31.87
CA GLN A 453 18.93 19.21 -32.70
C GLN A 453 19.31 18.03 -33.62
N ALA A 454 19.22 16.80 -33.12
CA ALA A 454 19.51 15.60 -33.92
C ALA A 454 18.50 15.45 -35.08
N LEU A 455 17.21 15.68 -34.81
CA LEU A 455 16.14 15.60 -35.82
C LEU A 455 16.29 16.65 -36.94
N ALA A 456 16.89 17.80 -36.62
CA ALA A 456 17.14 18.88 -37.57
C ALA A 456 18.34 18.60 -38.50
N ASN A 457 19.36 17.89 -38.01
CA ASN A 457 20.60 17.64 -38.74
C ASN A 457 20.58 16.35 -39.57
N GLU A 458 19.80 15.34 -39.18
CA GLU A 458 19.74 14.02 -39.84
C GLU A 458 18.29 13.56 -40.05
N PRO A 459 17.61 13.99 -41.14
CA PRO A 459 16.17 13.77 -41.34
C PRO A 459 15.76 12.32 -41.64
N GLY A 460 16.71 11.42 -41.91
CA GLY A 460 16.48 10.04 -42.32
C GLY A 460 16.16 9.07 -41.16
N ASP A 461 16.41 9.48 -39.92
CA ASP A 461 16.43 8.59 -38.74
C ASP A 461 15.24 8.83 -37.78
N LYS A 462 14.15 9.38 -38.33
CA LYS A 462 12.99 9.87 -37.55
C LYS A 462 12.33 8.77 -36.73
N SER A 463 12.24 7.54 -37.23
CA SER A 463 11.58 6.43 -36.52
C SER A 463 12.37 5.97 -35.30
N GLU A 464 13.71 5.99 -35.36
CA GLU A 464 14.54 5.54 -34.24
C GLU A 464 14.71 6.60 -33.14
N ILE A 465 14.55 7.89 -33.49
CA ILE A 465 14.62 9.02 -32.56
C ILE A 465 13.26 9.32 -31.91
N ALA A 466 12.15 9.03 -32.60
CA ALA A 466 10.79 9.37 -32.16
C ALA A 466 10.46 8.84 -30.75
N THR A 467 10.65 7.54 -30.51
CA THR A 467 10.36 6.92 -29.20
C THR A 467 11.23 7.47 -28.06
N PRO A 468 12.57 7.50 -28.14
CA PRO A 468 13.39 8.05 -27.05
C PRO A 468 13.19 9.57 -26.86
N TYR A 469 12.88 10.31 -27.93
CA TYR A 469 12.54 11.72 -27.81
C TYR A 469 11.18 11.93 -27.10
N SER A 470 10.16 11.14 -27.47
CA SER A 470 8.87 11.12 -26.79
C SER A 470 9.03 10.81 -25.29
N GLN A 471 9.88 9.84 -24.93
CA GLN A 471 10.21 9.55 -23.53
C GLN A 471 10.85 10.74 -22.79
N ALA A 472 11.78 11.45 -23.45
CA ALA A 472 12.40 12.64 -22.89
C ALA A 472 11.37 13.76 -22.63
N LEU A 473 10.45 13.98 -23.57
CA LEU A 473 9.39 14.98 -23.44
C LEU A 473 8.40 14.63 -22.31
N VAL A 474 8.02 13.36 -22.17
CA VAL A 474 7.18 12.89 -21.06
C VAL A 474 7.90 13.13 -19.72
N GLY A 475 9.16 12.69 -19.59
CA GLY A 475 9.96 12.92 -18.38
C GLY A 475 10.05 14.41 -18.02
N GLY A 476 10.35 15.26 -19.00
CA GLY A 476 10.39 16.72 -18.82
C GLY A 476 9.04 17.29 -18.36
N SER A 477 7.94 16.88 -18.98
CA SER A 477 6.59 17.36 -18.65
C SER A 477 6.17 17.03 -17.20
N THR A 478 6.56 15.86 -16.68
CA THR A 478 6.20 15.45 -15.31
C THR A 478 6.87 16.32 -14.25
N SER A 479 8.08 16.82 -14.52
CA SER A 479 8.81 17.70 -13.61
C SER A 479 8.19 19.11 -13.47
N ILE A 480 7.48 19.57 -14.52
CA ILE A 480 6.85 20.90 -14.57
C ILE A 480 5.32 20.85 -14.51
N LEU A 481 4.72 19.68 -14.31
CA LEU A 481 3.27 19.45 -14.40
C LEU A 481 2.48 20.35 -13.43
N ASN A 482 3.04 20.61 -12.25
CA ASN A 482 2.39 21.43 -11.21
C ASN A 482 2.79 22.91 -11.29
N THR A 483 3.97 23.23 -11.83
CA THR A 483 4.52 24.59 -11.84
C THR A 483 4.21 25.34 -13.14
N ASN A 484 4.17 24.65 -14.28
CA ASN A 484 3.78 25.22 -15.58
C ASN A 484 2.89 24.23 -16.38
N PRO A 485 1.60 24.11 -16.03
CA PRO A 485 0.70 23.10 -16.60
C PRO A 485 0.32 23.36 -18.06
N ASN A 486 0.57 24.54 -18.63
CA ASN A 486 0.34 24.80 -20.06
C ASN A 486 1.53 24.34 -20.90
N GLN A 487 2.75 24.57 -20.41
CA GLN A 487 3.96 24.04 -21.05
C GLN A 487 4.00 22.51 -20.97
N ALA A 488 3.60 21.92 -19.83
CA ALA A 488 3.49 20.48 -19.69
C ALA A 488 2.49 19.86 -20.70
N GLU A 489 1.36 20.53 -20.94
CA GLU A 489 0.35 20.11 -21.93
C GLU A 489 0.95 20.05 -23.34
N SER A 490 1.68 21.10 -23.75
CA SER A 490 2.33 21.16 -25.07
C SER A 490 3.40 20.09 -25.25
N LEU A 491 4.22 19.82 -24.23
CA LEU A 491 5.23 18.76 -24.28
C LEU A 491 4.60 17.37 -24.41
N LEU A 492 3.50 17.11 -23.70
CA LEU A 492 2.78 15.85 -23.77
C LEU A 492 2.10 15.64 -25.12
N GLN A 493 1.52 16.69 -25.71
CA GLN A 493 0.96 16.63 -27.07
C GLN A 493 2.05 16.33 -28.10
N LYS A 494 3.19 17.04 -28.05
CA LYS A 494 4.34 16.78 -28.93
C LYS A 494 4.88 15.35 -28.75
N ALA A 495 4.89 14.82 -27.53
CA ALA A 495 5.30 13.44 -27.26
C ALA A 495 4.38 12.41 -27.92
N ILE A 496 3.06 12.66 -27.93
CA ILE A 496 2.06 11.81 -28.59
C ILE A 496 2.18 11.90 -30.12
N GLU A 497 2.41 13.10 -30.65
CA GLU A 497 2.62 13.28 -32.10
C GLU A 497 3.86 12.52 -32.60
N LEU A 498 4.92 12.48 -31.78
CA LEU A 498 6.16 11.76 -32.10
C LEU A 498 6.01 10.25 -31.95
N ASP A 499 5.34 9.78 -30.89
CA ASP A 499 5.11 8.36 -30.63
C ASP A 499 3.66 8.12 -30.18
N PRO A 500 2.75 7.88 -31.14
CA PRO A 500 1.34 7.62 -30.85
C PRO A 500 1.09 6.35 -30.03
N ALA A 501 2.09 5.45 -29.89
CA ALA A 501 1.99 4.26 -29.05
C ALA A 501 2.40 4.54 -27.58
N ASN A 502 2.88 5.74 -27.25
CA ASN A 502 3.35 6.08 -25.92
C ASN A 502 2.20 6.31 -24.92
N ALA A 503 1.69 5.22 -24.35
CA ALA A 503 0.61 5.23 -23.36
C ALA A 503 0.90 6.12 -22.13
N LYS A 504 2.18 6.34 -21.76
CA LYS A 504 2.53 7.22 -20.64
C LYS A 504 2.23 8.68 -20.96
N ALA A 505 2.41 9.12 -22.20
CA ALA A 505 2.10 10.48 -22.62
C ALA A 505 0.59 10.75 -22.53
N PHE A 506 -0.24 9.82 -23.03
CA PHE A 506 -1.70 9.86 -22.90
C PHE A 506 -2.16 9.88 -21.45
N PHE A 507 -1.59 9.01 -20.61
CA PHE A 507 -1.92 8.97 -19.18
C PHE A 507 -1.65 10.30 -18.47
N HIS A 508 -0.47 10.89 -18.67
CA HIS A 508 -0.12 12.16 -18.05
C HIS A 508 -0.96 13.33 -18.60
N LEU A 509 -1.33 13.30 -19.89
CA LEU A 509 -2.22 14.29 -20.50
C LEU A 509 -3.65 14.18 -19.97
N GLY A 510 -4.19 12.97 -19.83
CA GLY A 510 -5.51 12.72 -19.24
C GLY A 510 -5.58 13.14 -17.77
N LYS A 511 -4.52 12.90 -16.99
CA LYS A 511 -4.40 13.40 -15.60
C LYS A 511 -4.40 14.93 -15.55
N LEU A 512 -3.67 15.58 -16.45
CA LEU A 512 -3.63 17.04 -16.56
C LEU A 512 -4.98 17.64 -16.96
N TYR A 513 -5.71 16.98 -17.87
CA TYR A 513 -7.07 17.41 -18.22
C TYR A 513 -8.08 17.20 -17.10
N THR A 514 -7.94 16.12 -16.34
CA THR A 514 -8.75 15.87 -15.14
C THR A 514 -8.52 16.94 -14.08
N SER A 515 -7.27 17.33 -13.82
CA SER A 515 -6.96 18.38 -12.84
C SER A 515 -7.46 19.77 -13.29
N LYS A 516 -7.47 20.04 -14.61
CA LYS A 516 -8.07 21.26 -15.18
C LYS A 516 -9.60 21.19 -15.36
N LYS A 517 -10.27 20.13 -14.87
CA LYS A 517 -11.72 19.87 -15.04
C LYS A 517 -12.19 19.83 -16.51
N LYS A 518 -11.29 19.51 -17.45
CA LYS A 518 -11.59 19.34 -18.88
C LYS A 518 -11.95 17.87 -19.18
N HIS A 519 -13.02 17.37 -18.57
CA HIS A 519 -13.35 15.93 -18.55
C HIS A 519 -13.55 15.32 -19.94
N ALA A 520 -14.14 16.03 -20.90
CA ALA A 520 -14.29 15.54 -22.28
C ALA A 520 -12.94 15.30 -22.97
N LYS A 521 -11.96 16.19 -22.76
CA LYS A 521 -10.59 16.00 -23.29
C LYS A 521 -9.82 14.92 -22.54
N ALA A 522 -10.11 14.73 -21.25
CA ALA A 522 -9.53 13.65 -20.47
C ALA A 522 -9.98 12.28 -21.00
N ILE A 523 -11.28 12.12 -21.31
CA ILE A 523 -11.83 10.90 -21.90
C ILE A 523 -11.19 10.63 -23.26
N GLN A 524 -11.13 11.64 -24.14
CA GLN A 524 -10.48 11.52 -25.45
C GLN A 524 -8.98 11.19 -25.38
N ALA A 525 -8.30 11.53 -24.29
CA ALA A 525 -6.90 11.16 -24.09
C ALA A 525 -6.71 9.73 -23.56
N TYR A 526 -7.79 9.04 -23.15
CA TYR A 526 -7.75 7.65 -22.67
C TYR A 526 -8.40 6.66 -23.65
N ASP A 527 -9.27 7.14 -24.54
CA ASP A 527 -9.76 6.42 -25.72
C ASP A 527 -8.66 6.30 -26.79
#